data_AF-A0A3R7D8X5-F1
#
_entry.id   AF-A0A3R7D8X5-F1
#
_cell.length_a   1.000
_cell.length_b   1.000
_cell.length_c   1.000
_cell.angle_alpha   90.00
_cell.angle_beta   90.00
_cell.angle_gamma   90.00
#
_symmetry.space_group_name_H-M   'P 1'
#
loop_
_entity.id
_entity.type
_entity.pdbx_description
1 polymer ?
#
loop_
_entity_poly.entity_id
_entity_poly.type
_entity_poly.pdbx_seq_one_letter_code
_entity_poly.pdbx_strand_id
1 'polypeptide(L)' 'MTTLLPEDSILSQVPSCYFLKGYIEGLIETLTGKHATSEETKCMAKGDHYCEFQITLD' A
#
# COMPACT_ATOMS: atom_id res chain seq x y z
N MET A 1 12.03 6.36 22.53
CA MET A 1 10.72 6.00 23.13
C MET A 1 9.72 7.00 22.55
N THR A 2 9.13 6.69 21.40
CA THR A 2 8.14 7.58 20.78
C THR A 2 6.88 7.46 21.62
N THR A 3 6.46 8.57 22.22
CA THR A 3 5.21 8.66 22.97
C THR A 3 4.06 8.36 22.02
N LEU A 4 3.34 7.25 22.24
CA LEU A 4 2.10 6.94 21.55
C LEU A 4 1.11 8.06 21.84
N LEU A 5 0.71 8.78 20.80
CA LEU A 5 -0.36 9.76 20.89
C LEU A 5 -1.70 9.01 20.87
N PRO A 6 -2.77 9.54 21.50
CA PRO A 6 -4.07 8.87 21.53
C PRO A 6 -4.66 8.55 20.14
N GLU A 7 -4.18 9.21 19.09
CA GLU A 7 -4.49 8.93 17.68
C GLU A 7 -3.85 7.63 17.14
N ASP A 8 -2.71 7.20 17.69
CA ASP A 8 -2.03 5.97 17.27
C ASP A 8 -2.83 4.70 17.61
N SER A 9 -3.75 4.80 18.59
CA SER A 9 -4.65 3.72 19.03
C SER A 9 -5.63 3.25 17.95
N ILE A 10 -5.79 4.02 16.86
CA ILE A 10 -6.76 3.80 15.78
C ILE A 10 -6.03 3.31 14.49
N LEU A 11 -4.71 3.14 14.53
CA LEU A 11 -3.92 2.72 13.38
C LEU A 11 -4.08 1.22 13.12
N SER A 12 -4.21 0.87 11.84
CA SER A 12 -4.13 -0.50 11.38
C SER A 12 -2.71 -1.04 11.57
N GLN A 13 -2.61 -2.31 11.94
CA GLN A 13 -1.32 -3.02 11.98
C GLN A 13 -0.83 -3.44 10.59
N VAL A 14 -1.73 -3.46 9.59
CA VAL A 14 -1.45 -3.91 8.22
C VAL A 14 -1.86 -2.86 7.18
N PRO A 15 -1.20 -2.82 6.01
CA PRO A 15 -1.64 -1.98 4.91
C PRO A 15 -3.09 -2.30 4.52
N SER A 16 -3.84 -1.28 4.14
CA SER A 16 -5.31 -1.38 4.01
C SER A 16 -5.81 -1.09 2.59
N CYS A 17 -4.94 -0.70 1.67
CA CYS A 17 -5.36 -0.27 0.33
C CYS A 17 -5.51 -1.44 -0.66
N TYR A 18 -6.28 -2.46 -0.28
CA TYR A 18 -6.49 -3.68 -1.09
C TYR A 18 -7.11 -3.41 -2.46
N PHE A 19 -8.05 -2.46 -2.55
CA PHE A 19 -8.65 -2.07 -3.82
C PHE A 19 -7.62 -1.42 -4.76
N LEU A 20 -6.84 -0.46 -4.24
CA LEU A 20 -5.81 0.23 -5.03
C LEU A 20 -4.72 -0.75 -5.48
N LYS A 21 -4.33 -1.70 -4.62
CA LYS A 21 -3.43 -2.80 -4.98
C LYS A 21 -3.91 -3.51 -6.26
N GLY A 22 -5.12 -4.06 -6.24
CA GLY A 22 -5.67 -4.78 -7.39
C GLY A 22 -5.90 -3.89 -8.62
N TYR A 23 -6.28 -2.63 -8.41
CA TYR A 23 -6.45 -1.66 -9.49
C TYR A 23 -5.11 -1.35 -10.19
N ILE A 24 -4.04 -1.13 -9.43
CA ILE A 24 -2.70 -0.86 -9.96
C ILE A 24 -2.18 -2.08 -10.72
N GLU A 25 -2.31 -3.28 -10.15
CA GLU A 25 -1.90 -4.54 -10.80
C GLU A 25 -2.60 -4.69 -12.15
N GLY A 26 -3.93 -4.66 -12.18
CA GLY A 26 -4.69 -4.80 -13.43
C GLY A 26 -4.42 -3.68 -14.46
N LEU A 27 -4.24 -2.44 -14.02
CA LEU A 27 -3.89 -1.32 -14.91
C LEU A 27 -2.53 -1.55 -15.56
N ILE A 28 -1.51 -1.93 -14.77
CA ILE A 28 -0.15 -2.13 -15.26
C ILE A 28 -0.08 -3.37 -16.17
N GLU A 29 -0.78 -4.45 -15.83
CA GLU A 29 -0.90 -5.63 -16.71
C GLU A 29 -1.52 -5.24 -18.06
N THR A 30 -2.59 -4.45 -18.04
CA THR A 30 -3.28 -4.00 -19.26
C THR A 30 -2.37 -3.13 -20.13
N LEU A 31 -1.60 -2.23 -19.53
CA LEU A 31 -0.74 -1.30 -20.27
C LEU A 31 0.56 -1.94 -20.78
N THR A 32 1.11 -2.90 -20.04
CA THR A 32 2.42 -3.49 -20.35
C THR A 32 2.35 -4.86 -21.01
N GLY A 33 1.22 -5.58 -20.88
CA GLY A 33 1.05 -6.96 -21.33
C GLY A 33 1.84 -7.98 -20.49
N LYS A 34 2.42 -7.56 -19.37
CA LYS A 34 3.22 -8.39 -18.44
C LYS A 34 2.44 -8.62 -17.16
N HIS A 35 2.67 -9.75 -16.49
CA HIS A 35 2.11 -9.96 -15.15
C HIS A 35 2.72 -8.92 -14.20
N ALA A 36 1.87 -8.31 -13.38
CA ALA A 36 2.28 -7.28 -12.44
C ALA A 36 1.85 -7.66 -11.02
N THR A 37 2.76 -7.49 -10.07
CA THR A 37 2.47 -7.62 -8.64
C THR A 37 2.83 -6.33 -7.93
N SER A 38 2.09 -5.99 -6.87
CA SER A 38 2.36 -4.81 -6.06
C SER A 38 2.32 -5.07 -4.55
N GLU A 39 3.21 -4.39 -3.84
CA GLU A 39 3.30 -4.38 -2.38
C GLU A 39 3.12 -2.95 -1.87
N GLU A 40 2.19 -2.75 -0.92
CA GLU A 40 2.01 -1.48 -0.21
C GLU A 40 3.04 -1.39 0.94
N THR A 41 4.17 -0.72 0.70
CA THR A 41 5.31 -0.64 1.64
C THR A 41 5.12 0.42 2.72
N LYS A 42 4.32 1.46 2.44
CA LYS A 42 3.87 2.50 3.39
C LYS A 42 2.37 2.66 3.29
N CYS A 43 1.69 2.91 4.41
CA CYS A 43 0.25 3.08 4.45
C CYS A 43 -0.17 4.14 5.48
N MET A 44 -0.98 5.12 5.06
CA MET A 44 -1.51 6.13 5.98
C MET A 44 -2.35 5.51 7.11
N ALA A 45 -3.01 4.37 6.85
CA ALA A 45 -3.74 3.65 7.89
C ALA A 45 -2.82 3.08 8.98
N LYS A 46 -1.53 2.89 8.70
CA LYS A 46 -0.49 2.49 9.67
C LYS A 46 0.22 3.69 10.32
N GLY A 47 -0.15 4.92 9.96
CA GLY A 47 0.47 6.15 10.45
C GLY A 47 1.59 6.70 9.56
N ASP A 48 1.84 6.13 8.38
CA ASP A 48 2.79 6.71 7.43
C ASP A 48 2.25 8.01 6.81
N HIS A 49 3.14 8.90 6.36
CA HIS A 49 2.73 10.18 5.75
C HIS A 49 1.99 10.03 4.42
N TYR A 50 2.15 8.91 3.73
CA TYR A 50 1.55 8.61 2.43
C TYR A 50 1.53 7.10 2.19
N CYS A 51 0.72 6.66 1.23
CA CYS A 51 0.75 5.28 0.74
C CYS A 51 1.79 5.13 -0.37
N GLU A 52 2.64 4.11 -0.29
CA GLU A 52 3.69 3.81 -1.26
C GLU A 52 3.51 2.39 -1.79
N PHE A 53 3.55 2.22 -3.11
CA PHE A 53 3.43 0.93 -3.77
C PHE A 53 4.71 0.62 -4.55
N GLN A 54 5.30 -0.53 -4.29
CA GLN A 54 6.39 -1.08 -5.09
C GLN A 54 5.81 -2.12 -6.07
N ILE A 55 6.11 -1.95 -7.35
CA ILE A 55 5.56 -2.75 -8.45
C ILE A 55 6.67 -3.60 -9.06
N THR A 56 6.42 -4.88 -9.28
CA THR A 56 7.31 -5.81 -9.98
C THR A 56 6.62 -6.36 -11.22
N LEU A 57 7.36 -6.46 -12.33
CA LEU A 57 6.89 -6.99 -13.61
C LEU A 57 7.68 -8.23 -14.00
N ASP A 58 6.98 -9.25 -14.50
CA ASP A 58 7.59 -10.46 -15.09
C ASP A 58 7.86 -10.28 -16.60
#